data_AF-A0A392Q106-F1
#
_entry.id   AF-A0A392Q106-F1
#
_cell.length_a   1.000
_cell.length_b   1.000
_cell.length_c   1.000
_cell.angle_alpha   90.00
_cell.angle_beta   90.00
_cell.angle_gamma   90.00
#
_symmetry.space_group_name_H-M   'P 1'
#
loop_
_entity.id
_entity.type
_entity.pdbx_description
1 polymer ?
#
loop_
_entity_poly.entity_id
_entity_poly.type
_entity_poly.pdbx_seq_one_letter_code
_entity_poly.pdbx_strand_id
1 'polypeptide(L)'
;GGLVREKLWDLLTNEPGVIMEEGFPNATGREQSIQGMRTSEFCLHPAGDTPTSCRLFDAIQSLCIPVIVSDNIELPFEGMVDYTEFSVFVAVGDALKPSWLVNHLQRFSKQQKDMFRQNMAQ
;
A
#
# COMPACT_ATOMS: atom_id res chain seq x y z
N GLY A 1 4.20 -1.08 -14.77
CA GLY A 1 3.35 -0.69 -13.62
C GLY A 1 2.34 0.43 -13.89
N GLY A 2 2.37 1.15 -15.03
CA GLY A 2 1.43 2.25 -15.32
C GLY A 2 -0.05 1.85 -15.37
N LEU A 3 -0.38 0.82 -16.17
CA LEU A 3 -1.78 0.42 -16.42
C LEU A 3 -2.54 -0.05 -15.18
N VAL A 4 -1.87 -0.74 -14.24
CA VAL A 4 -2.51 -1.20 -12.99
C VAL A 4 -2.85 0.00 -12.09
N ARG A 5 -1.96 1.00 -12.03
CA ARG A 5 -2.18 2.23 -11.26
C ARG A 5 -3.37 3.03 -11.78
N GLU A 6 -3.49 3.20 -13.09
CA GLU A 6 -4.61 3.88 -13.72
C GLU A 6 -5.94 3.18 -13.42
N LYS A 7 -6.01 1.85 -13.60
CA LYS A 7 -7.22 1.10 -13.29
C LYS A 7 -7.61 1.14 -11.81
N LEU A 8 -6.63 1.05 -10.91
CA LEU A 8 -6.87 1.19 -9.47
C LEU A 8 -7.36 2.60 -9.12
N TRP A 9 -6.82 3.62 -9.78
CA TRP A 9 -7.29 4.99 -9.61
C TRP A 9 -8.77 5.13 -9.98
N ASP A 10 -9.15 4.68 -11.17
CA ASP A 10 -10.54 4.73 -11.65
C ASP A 10 -11.51 3.99 -10.72
N LEU A 11 -11.08 2.84 -10.19
CA LEU A 11 -11.90 2.03 -9.28
C LEU A 11 -12.03 2.65 -7.89
N LEU A 12 -10.99 3.30 -7.37
CA LEU A 12 -10.90 3.65 -5.96
C LEU A 12 -11.17 5.13 -5.67
N THR A 13 -11.08 6.03 -6.65
CA THR A 13 -11.28 7.48 -6.45
C THR A 13 -12.62 7.85 -5.82
N ASN A 14 -13.67 7.06 -6.04
CA ASN A 14 -15.00 7.33 -5.48
C ASN A 14 -15.42 6.33 -4.39
N GLU A 15 -14.51 5.47 -3.94
CA GLU A 15 -14.80 4.48 -2.90
C GLU A 15 -14.78 5.13 -1.50
N PRO A 16 -15.83 4.94 -0.69
CA PRO A 16 -15.89 5.51 0.65
C PRO A 16 -14.74 5.02 1.54
N GLY A 17 -14.06 5.97 2.20
CA GLY A 17 -12.94 5.67 3.09
C GLY A 17 -11.61 5.43 2.37
N VAL A 18 -11.54 5.69 1.05
CA VAL A 18 -10.29 5.75 0.30
C VAL A 18 -9.88 7.20 0.09
N ILE A 19 -8.59 7.48 0.28
CA ILE A 19 -7.98 8.77 -0.04
C ILE A 19 -7.04 8.54 -1.23
N MET A 20 -7.33 9.20 -2.35
CA MET A 20 -6.51 9.17 -3.56
C MET A 20 -5.96 10.57 -3.82
N GLU A 21 -4.63 10.69 -3.87
CA GLU A 21 -3.95 11.98 -4.09
C GLU A 21 -2.94 11.85 -5.25
N GLU A 22 -2.85 12.89 -6.07
CA GLU A 22 -1.81 12.97 -7.09
C GLU A 22 -0.45 13.20 -6.43
N GLY A 23 0.54 12.42 -6.87
CA GLY A 23 1.90 12.50 -6.34
C GLY A 23 2.79 13.43 -7.16
N PHE A 24 3.33 14.47 -6.54
CA PHE A 24 4.31 15.35 -7.18
C PHE A 24 5.76 14.92 -6.82
N PRO A 25 6.68 14.81 -7.79
CA PRO A 25 8.07 14.40 -7.56
C PRO A 25 8.93 15.56 -7.02
N ASN A 26 8.45 16.23 -5.97
CA ASN A 26 9.13 17.34 -5.30
C ASN A 26 8.99 17.21 -3.78
N ALA A 27 9.70 18.07 -3.03
CA ALA A 27 9.71 18.00 -1.56
C ALA A 27 8.31 18.14 -0.94
N THR A 28 7.50 19.06 -1.48
CA THR A 28 6.12 19.30 -1.01
C THR A 28 5.23 18.08 -1.23
N GLY A 29 5.30 17.47 -2.41
CA GLY A 29 4.52 16.27 -2.74
C GLY A 29 4.92 15.06 -1.90
N ARG A 30 6.22 14.94 -1.56
CA ARG A 30 6.68 13.93 -0.61
C ARG A 30 6.09 14.16 0.78
N GLU A 31 6.15 15.39 1.28
CA GLU A 31 5.63 15.72 2.61
C GLU A 31 4.11 15.48 2.70
N GLN A 32 3.35 15.89 1.68
CA GLN A 32 1.91 15.61 1.57
C GLN A 32 1.64 14.11 1.63
N SER A 33 2.37 13.33 0.83
CA SER A 33 2.24 11.87 0.83
C SER A 33 2.52 11.28 2.21
N ILE A 34 3.58 11.70 2.90
CA ILE A 34 3.91 11.22 4.26
C ILE A 34 2.79 11.57 5.25
N GLN A 35 2.25 12.78 5.19
CA GLN A 35 1.14 13.17 6.07
C GLN A 35 -0.11 12.30 5.82
N GLY A 36 -0.48 12.07 4.55
CA GLY A 36 -1.58 11.17 4.20
C GLY A 36 -1.34 9.73 4.66
N MET A 37 -0.10 9.23 4.57
CA MET A 37 0.25 7.89 5.05
C MET A 37 0.12 7.76 6.58
N ARG A 38 0.51 8.79 7.35
CA ARG A 38 0.41 8.78 8.83
C ARG A 38 -1.03 8.75 9.36
N THR A 39 -1.99 9.24 8.57
CA THR A 39 -3.41 9.26 8.95
C THR A 39 -4.20 8.08 8.36
N SER A 40 -3.54 7.23 7.58
CA SER A 40 -4.15 6.09 6.89
C SER A 40 -3.83 4.77 7.61
N GLU A 41 -4.78 3.83 7.57
CA GLU A 41 -4.56 2.48 8.09
C GLU A 41 -3.69 1.63 7.14
N PHE A 42 -4.00 1.73 5.84
CA PHE A 42 -3.40 0.95 4.78
C PHE A 42 -2.88 1.86 3.66
N CYS A 43 -1.74 1.49 3.08
CA CYS A 43 -1.10 2.24 2.01
C CYS A 43 -0.96 1.36 0.76
N LEU A 44 -1.69 1.72 -0.29
CA LEU A 44 -1.72 0.97 -1.53
C LEU A 44 -0.38 1.06 -2.27
N HIS A 45 0.19 -0.09 -2.60
CA HIS A 45 1.48 -0.21 -3.27
C HIS A 45 1.39 -1.16 -4.48
N PRO A 46 0.81 -0.71 -5.61
CA PRO A 46 0.83 -1.50 -6.83
C PRO A 46 2.25 -1.56 -7.39
N ALA A 47 2.70 -2.76 -7.76
CA ALA A 47 4.04 -2.95 -8.31
C ALA A 47 4.27 -2.04 -9.53
N GLY A 48 5.32 -1.23 -9.44
CA GLY A 48 5.81 -0.38 -10.52
C GLY A 48 6.70 -1.14 -11.50
N ASP A 49 7.31 -0.40 -12.43
CA ASP A 49 8.40 -0.92 -13.29
C ASP A 49 9.76 -0.96 -12.56
N THR A 50 9.82 -0.38 -11.36
CA THR A 50 10.93 -0.54 -10.41
C THR A 50 10.39 -1.12 -9.10
N PRO A 51 10.98 -2.21 -8.57
CA PRO A 51 10.46 -2.94 -7.40
C PRO A 51 10.52 -2.14 -6.09
N THR A 52 11.29 -1.05 -6.07
CA THR A 52 11.59 -0.27 -4.87
C THR A 52 11.22 1.19 -5.06
N SER A 53 9.93 1.51 -5.07
CA SER A 53 9.56 2.93 -5.04
C SER A 53 9.78 3.48 -3.62
N CYS A 54 10.27 4.72 -3.51
CA CYS A 54 10.48 5.41 -2.22
C CYS A 54 9.22 5.37 -1.32
N ARG A 55 8.04 5.19 -1.93
CA ARG A 55 6.76 5.12 -1.23
C ARG A 55 6.59 3.89 -0.34
N LEU A 56 7.23 2.76 -0.62
CA LEU A 56 7.16 1.60 0.29
C LEU A 56 7.87 1.94 1.61
N PHE A 57 9.07 2.52 1.50
CA PHE A 57 9.83 2.95 2.66
C PHE A 57 9.13 4.06 3.43
N ASP A 58 8.58 5.07 2.73
CA ASP A 58 7.84 6.15 3.39
C ASP A 58 6.56 5.64 4.09
N ALA A 59 5.89 4.62 3.55
CA ALA A 59 4.74 3.97 4.18
C ALA A 59 5.15 3.22 5.45
N ILE A 60 6.25 2.44 5.38
CA ILE A 60 6.83 1.73 6.52
C ILE A 60 7.22 2.73 7.62
N GLN A 61 7.95 3.79 7.27
CA GLN A 61 8.34 4.84 8.20
C GLN A 61 7.13 5.56 8.84
N SER A 62 6.00 5.58 8.14
CA SER A 62 4.75 6.18 8.62
C SER A 62 3.86 5.20 9.39
N LEU A 63 4.29 3.95 9.59
CA LEU A 63 3.50 2.85 10.19
C LEU A 63 2.15 2.61 9.49
N CYS A 64 2.10 2.92 8.19
CA CYS A 64 0.97 2.65 7.33
C CYS A 64 1.14 1.27 6.71
N ILE A 65 0.18 0.37 6.92
CA ILE A 65 0.31 -1.05 6.54
C ILE A 65 0.37 -1.15 5.01
N PRO A 66 1.49 -1.61 4.42
CA PRO A 66 1.60 -1.68 2.97
C PRO A 66 0.62 -2.73 2.41
N VAL A 67 -0.08 -2.36 1.34
CA VAL A 67 -0.92 -3.26 0.56
C VAL A 67 -0.27 -3.44 -0.80
N ILE A 68 0.53 -4.51 -0.92
CA ILE A 68 1.33 -4.79 -2.10
C ILE A 68 0.45 -5.49 -3.14
N VAL A 69 0.14 -4.77 -4.22
CA VAL A 69 -0.66 -5.32 -5.34
C VAL A 69 0.29 -5.77 -6.43
N SER A 70 0.56 -7.08 -6.48
CA SER A 70 1.40 -7.70 -7.50
C SER A 70 1.16 -9.20 -7.57
N ASP A 71 1.27 -9.77 -8.78
CA ASP A 71 1.33 -11.22 -8.97
C ASP A 71 2.77 -11.75 -8.91
N ASN A 72 3.75 -10.89 -9.23
CA ASN A 72 5.18 -11.17 -9.15
C ASN A 72 5.90 -9.87 -8.74
N ILE A 73 6.46 -9.83 -7.54
CA ILE A 73 7.29 -8.72 -7.08
C ILE A 73 8.51 -9.30 -6.38
N GLU A 74 9.66 -8.67 -6.62
CA GLU A 74 10.87 -8.91 -5.84
C GLU A 74 11.03 -7.74 -4.88
N LEU A 75 11.13 -8.01 -3.59
CA LEU A 75 11.34 -7.02 -2.53
C LEU A 75 12.80 -7.01 -2.06
N PRO A 76 13.30 -5.86 -1.56
CA PRO A 76 14.64 -5.79 -1.00
C PRO A 76 14.82 -6.79 0.14
N PHE A 77 15.99 -7.44 0.19
CA PHE A 77 16.34 -8.33 1.30
C PHE A 77 15.38 -9.52 1.50
N GLU A 78 14.74 -10.00 0.43
CA GLU A 78 14.02 -11.27 0.45
C GLU A 78 14.89 -12.39 1.06
N GLY A 79 14.29 -13.17 1.96
CA GLY A 79 14.97 -14.19 2.76
C GLY A 79 15.60 -13.69 4.07
N MET A 80 15.73 -12.38 4.25
CA MET A 80 16.11 -11.76 5.53
C MET A 80 14.95 -11.00 6.18
N VAL A 81 14.10 -10.35 5.37
CA VAL A 81 12.92 -9.63 5.83
C VAL A 81 11.67 -10.36 5.34
N ASP A 82 10.83 -10.81 6.26
CA ASP A 82 9.52 -11.36 5.92
C ASP A 82 8.47 -10.25 5.84
N TYR A 83 8.27 -9.73 4.63
CA TYR A 83 7.27 -8.69 4.38
C TYR A 83 5.84 -9.14 4.68
N THR A 84 5.56 -10.45 4.73
CA THR A 84 4.21 -10.96 5.03
C THR A 84 3.83 -10.71 6.49
N GLU A 85 4.80 -10.48 7.37
CA GLU A 85 4.54 -10.19 8.78
C GLU A 85 4.00 -8.77 9.03
N PHE A 86 4.21 -7.84 8.10
CA PHE A 86 3.83 -6.43 8.24
C PHE A 86 3.12 -5.82 7.02
N SER A 87 2.92 -6.59 5.94
CA SER A 87 2.27 -6.14 4.71
C SER A 87 1.16 -7.10 4.27
N VAL A 88 0.18 -6.58 3.53
CA VAL A 88 -0.88 -7.37 2.89
C VAL A 88 -0.54 -7.54 1.42
N PHE A 89 -0.44 -8.78 0.94
CA PHE A 89 -0.23 -9.08 -0.48
C PHE A 89 -1.56 -9.37 -1.16
N VAL A 90 -1.78 -8.74 -2.32
CA VAL A 90 -3.01 -8.87 -3.10
C VAL A 90 -2.66 -9.12 -4.56
N ALA A 91 -3.25 -10.17 -5.14
CA ALA A 91 -3.14 -10.45 -6.57
C ALA A 91 -3.76 -9.32 -7.39
N VAL A 92 -3.16 -8.97 -8.53
CA VAL A 92 -3.64 -7.88 -9.39
C VAL A 92 -5.08 -8.16 -9.84
N GLY A 93 -5.38 -9.41 -10.17
CA GLY A 93 -6.71 -9.83 -10.59
C GLY A 93 -7.81 -9.63 -9.54
N ASP A 94 -7.46 -9.70 -8.25
CA ASP A 94 -8.40 -9.45 -7.15
C ASP A 94 -8.53 -7.95 -6.85
N ALA A 95 -7.41 -7.22 -6.84
CA ALA A 95 -7.40 -5.78 -6.59
C ALA A 95 -8.20 -4.98 -7.64
N LEU A 96 -8.29 -5.49 -8.87
CA LEU A 96 -9.05 -4.86 -9.96
C LEU A 96 -10.54 -5.24 -10.00
N LYS A 97 -11.03 -6.02 -9.03
CA LYS A 97 -12.48 -6.30 -8.89
C LYS A 97 -13.14 -5.13 -8.15
N PRO A 98 -14.28 -4.60 -8.64
CA PRO A 98 -15.00 -3.51 -7.99
C PRO A 98 -15.26 -3.77 -6.51
N SER A 99 -14.91 -2.80 -5.67
CA SER A 99 -15.03 -2.80 -4.20
C SER A 99 -14.38 -3.99 -3.47
N TRP A 100 -13.71 -4.92 -4.17
CA TRP A 100 -13.14 -6.12 -3.56
C TRP A 100 -12.02 -5.76 -2.60
N LEU A 101 -11.11 -4.86 -3.03
CA LEU A 101 -9.95 -4.46 -2.26
C LEU A 101 -10.36 -3.79 -0.93
N VAL A 102 -11.27 -2.82 -0.99
CA VAL A 102 -11.77 -2.12 0.20
C VAL A 102 -12.46 -3.10 1.15
N ASN A 103 -13.35 -3.96 0.62
CA ASN A 103 -14.04 -4.98 1.41
C ASN A 103 -13.07 -5.99 2.04
N HIS A 104 -11.98 -6.34 1.35
CA HIS A 104 -10.95 -7.22 1.87
C HIS A 104 -10.21 -6.57 3.04
N LEU A 105 -9.75 -5.32 2.87
CA LEU A 105 -9.00 -4.58 3.89
C LEU A 105 -9.86 -4.22 5.13
N GLN A 106 -11.15 -3.97 4.95
CA GLN A 106 -12.08 -3.69 6.05
C GLN A 106 -12.31 -4.88 6.99
N ARG A 107 -12.04 -6.12 6.55
CA ARG A 107 -12.18 -7.31 7.39
C ARG A 107 -11.08 -7.45 8.43
N PHE A 108 -9.96 -6.77 8.27
CA PHE A 108 -8.89 -6.79 9.26
C PHE A 108 -9.35 -6.09 10.54
N SER A 109 -9.32 -6.83 11.65
CA SER A 109 -9.59 -6.29 12.98
C SER A 109 -8.50 -5.30 13.41
N LYS A 110 -8.82 -4.45 14.38
CA LYS A 110 -7.83 -3.55 14.99
C LYS A 110 -6.59 -4.31 15.51
N GLN A 111 -6.80 -5.46 16.15
CA GLN A 111 -5.70 -6.29 16.66
C GLN A 111 -4.76 -6.78 15.55
N GLN A 112 -5.31 -7.20 14.40
CA GLN A 112 -4.47 -7.61 13.26
C GLN A 112 -3.68 -6.43 12.69
N LYS A 113 -4.30 -5.24 12.61
CA LYS A 113 -3.62 -4.02 12.15
C LYS A 113 -2.49 -3.60 13.11
N ASP A 114 -2.75 -3.68 14.41
CA ASP A 114 -1.76 -3.37 15.44
C ASP A 114 -0.59 -4.38 15.39
N MET A 115 -0.87 -5.67 15.11
CA MET A 115 0.16 -6.68 14.91
C MET A 115 1.06 -6.36 13.72
N PHE A 116 0.49 -6.01 12.56
CA PHE A 116 1.29 -5.61 11.39
C PHE A 116 2.23 -4.44 11.73
N ARG A 117 1.74 -3.43 12.47
CA ARG A 117 2.57 -2.28 12.90
C ARG A 117 3.65 -2.65 13.90
N GLN A 118 3.36 -3.56 14.83
CA GLN A 118 4.35 -4.04 15.80
C GLN A 118 5.47 -4.83 15.12
N ASN A 119 5.14 -5.66 14.13
CA ASN A 119 6.14 -6.42 13.37
C ASN A 119 6.97 -5.49 12.48
N MET A 120 6.36 -4.43 11.93
CA MET A 120 7.05 -3.42 11.12
C MET A 120 8.11 -2.62 11.90
N ALA A 121 7.92 -2.47 13.22
CA ALA A 121 8.77 -1.65 14.08
C ALA A 121 9.90 -2.43 14.78
N GLN A 122 9.98 -3.75 14.58
CA GLN A 122 11.03 -4.63 15.10
C GLN A 122 12.23 -4.68 14.15
#